data_AF-A0A2D9GA04-F1
#
_entry.id   AF-A0A2D9GA04-F1
#
_cell.length_a   1.000
_cell.length_b   1.000
_cell.length_c   1.000
_cell.angle_alpha   90.00
_cell.angle_beta   90.00
_cell.angle_gamma   90.00
#
_symmetry.space_group_name_H-M   'P 1'
#
loop_
_entity.id
_entity.type
_entity.pdbx_description
1 polymer ?
#
loop_
_entity_poly.entity_id
_entity_poly.type
_entity_poly.pdbx_seq_one_letter_code
_entity_poly.pdbx_strand_id
1 'polypeptide(L)'
;MDVMSHWLWGMAVTHGKIKGRFSGAMGIIPDLMAFLPVMIISLFTGNRNPRVDDTTTTEDFHPLSWEIYQWSHSSVTVIICFLLTWFYLERFGTPKILSRFYITQMSARKQAFLIWLPWLLNIITDIPSHTAQFFPTPVFHPISDWKFDGTRWSEPSVWFTNLGILLIVWALIIYIEKRKKKDIIQKANK
;
A
#
# COMPACT_ATOMS: atom_id res chain seq x y z
N MET A 1 -10.74 2.94 -7.18
CA MET A 1 -11.09 2.35 -5.86
C MET A 1 -9.84 1.78 -5.23
N ASP A 2 -9.12 0.97 -5.99
CA ASP A 2 -7.76 0.45 -5.75
C ASP A 2 -6.88 1.32 -4.82
N VAL A 3 -6.38 2.45 -5.32
CA VAL A 3 -5.57 3.44 -4.58
C VAL A 3 -6.19 3.85 -3.23
N MET A 4 -7.50 4.13 -3.18
CA MET A 4 -8.14 4.52 -1.91
C MET A 4 -8.19 3.37 -0.90
N SER A 5 -8.38 2.14 -1.38
CA SER A 5 -8.38 0.95 -0.54
C SER A 5 -7.00 0.72 0.05
N HIS A 6 -5.92 0.82 -0.72
CA HIS A 6 -4.57 0.68 -0.16
C HIS A 6 -4.23 1.74 0.87
N TRP A 7 -4.69 2.97 0.66
CA TRP A 7 -4.55 4.03 1.67
C TRP A 7 -5.20 3.61 3.00
N LEU A 8 -6.46 3.15 2.94
CA LEU A 8 -7.22 2.75 4.14
C LEU A 8 -6.63 1.50 4.79
N TRP A 9 -6.17 0.53 4.00
CA TRP A 9 -5.49 -0.66 4.49
C TRP A 9 -4.16 -0.35 5.16
N GLY A 10 -3.34 0.53 4.56
CA GLY A 10 -2.09 0.99 5.13
C GLY A 10 -2.27 1.71 6.47
N MET A 11 -3.31 2.55 6.56
CA MET A 11 -3.74 3.17 7.81
C MET A 11 -4.16 2.15 8.87
N ALA A 12 -4.98 1.17 8.49
CA ALA A 12 -5.55 0.18 9.40
C ALA A 12 -4.48 -0.75 9.97
N VAL A 13 -3.58 -1.28 9.14
CA VAL A 13 -2.58 -2.29 9.55
C VAL A 13 -1.51 -1.71 10.50
N THR A 14 -1.27 -0.40 10.43
CA THR A 14 -0.29 0.31 11.28
C THR A 14 -0.94 1.16 12.38
N HIS A 15 -2.26 1.00 12.56
CA HIS A 15 -3.06 1.84 13.44
C HIS A 15 -2.51 1.91 14.87
N GLY A 16 -2.45 3.12 15.43
CA GLY A 16 -1.94 3.38 16.78
C GLY A 16 -0.43 3.24 16.96
N LYS A 17 0.33 2.95 15.88
CA LYS A 17 1.81 2.86 15.90
C LYS A 17 2.46 3.93 15.03
N ILE A 18 1.89 4.17 13.85
CA ILE A 18 2.34 5.18 12.90
C ILE A 18 1.17 6.13 12.59
N LYS A 19 1.48 7.41 12.32
CA LYS A 19 0.49 8.38 11.84
C LYS A 19 -0.17 7.85 10.57
N GLY A 20 -1.51 7.74 10.61
CA GLY A 20 -2.28 7.18 9.50
C GLY A 20 -2.02 7.84 8.14
N ARG A 21 -1.81 9.16 8.07
CA ARG A 21 -1.49 9.83 6.80
C ARG A 21 -0.18 9.33 6.16
N PHE A 22 0.83 9.01 6.98
CA PHE A 22 2.10 8.50 6.48
C PHE A 22 1.96 7.04 6.03
N SER A 23 1.30 6.20 6.82
CA SER A 23 1.13 4.79 6.44
C SER A 23 0.14 4.58 5.30
N GLY A 24 -0.91 5.40 5.21
CA GLY A 24 -1.79 5.43 4.04
C GLY A 24 -1.04 5.84 2.78
N ALA A 25 -0.18 6.87 2.86
CA ALA A 25 0.70 7.25 1.75
C ALA A 25 1.61 6.09 1.34
N MET A 26 2.26 5.42 2.29
CA MET A 26 3.09 4.24 2.00
C MET A 26 2.32 3.10 1.32
N GLY A 27 1.01 2.99 1.53
CA GLY A 27 0.16 2.01 0.86
C GLY A 27 -0.12 2.34 -0.62
N ILE A 28 -0.11 3.61 -1.02
CA ILE A 28 -0.45 4.04 -2.39
C ILE A 28 0.74 4.41 -3.26
N ILE A 29 1.91 4.59 -2.66
CA ILE A 29 3.14 4.87 -3.41
C ILE A 29 3.40 3.86 -4.55
N PRO A 30 3.15 2.55 -4.41
CA PRO A 30 3.43 1.58 -5.48
C PRO A 30 2.70 1.91 -6.78
N ASP A 31 1.40 2.21 -6.67
CA ASP A 31 0.54 2.61 -7.80
C ASP A 31 0.97 3.97 -8.34
N LEU A 32 1.17 4.96 -7.45
CA LEU A 32 1.54 6.31 -7.86
C LEU A 32 2.86 6.32 -8.62
N MET A 33 3.83 5.49 -8.21
CA MET A 33 5.08 5.36 -8.94
C MET A 33 4.86 4.86 -10.37
N ALA A 34 3.99 3.87 -10.58
CA ALA A 34 3.74 3.30 -11.90
C ALA A 34 2.93 4.23 -12.82
N PHE A 35 1.99 4.99 -12.27
CA PHE A 35 0.99 5.70 -13.09
C PHE A 35 1.14 7.23 -13.11
N LEU A 36 1.62 7.87 -12.04
CA LEU A 36 1.73 9.32 -11.97
C LEU A 36 2.75 9.90 -12.96
N PRO A 37 3.99 9.35 -13.10
CA PRO A 37 4.96 9.87 -14.07
C PRO A 37 4.43 9.80 -15.50
N VAL A 38 3.78 8.69 -15.85
CA VAL A 38 3.20 8.49 -17.18
C VAL A 38 2.03 9.44 -17.42
N MET A 39 1.14 9.64 -16.44
CA MET A 39 0.08 10.63 -16.56
C MET A 39 0.63 12.03 -16.85
N ILE A 40 1.75 12.42 -16.21
CA ILE A 40 2.41 13.71 -16.47
C ILE A 40 2.96 13.75 -17.91
N ILE A 41 3.67 12.71 -18.36
CA ILE A 41 4.20 12.63 -19.73
C ILE A 41 3.08 12.71 -20.78
N SER A 42 1.97 12.02 -20.54
CA SER A 42 0.78 12.02 -21.40
C SER A 42 0.17 13.42 -21.56
N LEU A 43 0.24 14.28 -20.53
CA LEU A 43 -0.19 15.68 -20.62
C LEU A 43 0.68 16.51 -21.58
N PHE A 44 1.98 16.24 -21.65
CA PHE A 44 2.93 16.99 -22.49
C PHE A 44 3.06 16.44 -23.92
N THR A 45 2.82 15.14 -24.11
CA THR A 45 2.99 14.47 -25.41
C THR A 45 1.70 14.39 -26.24
N GLY A 46 0.55 14.67 -25.64
CA GLY A 46 -0.76 14.56 -26.29
C GLY A 46 -1.26 13.11 -26.44
N ASN A 47 -0.45 12.11 -26.07
CA ASN A 47 -0.89 10.72 -25.94
C ASN A 47 -1.84 10.62 -24.75
N ARG A 48 -3.09 10.22 -24.99
CA ARG A 48 -4.06 10.05 -23.91
C ARG A 48 -3.95 8.64 -23.35
N ASN A 49 -3.84 8.53 -22.03
CA ASN A 49 -4.02 7.25 -21.36
C ASN A 49 -5.44 6.71 -21.65
N PRO A 50 -5.60 5.39 -21.81
CA PRO A 50 -6.90 4.79 -22.05
C PRO A 50 -7.82 5.08 -20.85
N ARG A 51 -9.11 5.18 -21.13
CA ARG A 51 -10.11 5.13 -20.06
C ARG A 51 -10.18 3.68 -19.60
N VAL A 52 -9.85 3.44 -18.33
CA VAL A 52 -9.86 2.08 -17.77
C VAL A 52 -11.27 1.53 -17.72
N ASP A 53 -11.47 0.41 -18.41
CA ASP A 53 -12.68 -0.42 -18.41
C ASP A 53 -12.29 -1.91 -18.41
N ASP A 54 -13.28 -2.80 -18.53
CA ASP A 54 -13.06 -4.25 -18.47
C ASP A 54 -12.36 -4.83 -19.73
N THR A 55 -12.19 -4.03 -20.78
CA THR A 55 -11.49 -4.42 -22.01
C THR A 55 -10.05 -3.92 -22.05
N THR A 56 -9.72 -2.91 -21.25
CA THR A 56 -8.38 -2.32 -21.20
C THR A 56 -7.35 -3.36 -20.77
N THR A 57 -6.18 -3.37 -21.39
CA THR A 57 -5.03 -4.26 -21.13
C THR A 57 -3.81 -3.43 -20.71
N THR A 58 -2.76 -4.09 -20.21
CA THR A 58 -1.49 -3.41 -19.88
C THR A 58 -0.85 -2.74 -21.10
N GLU A 59 -1.02 -3.31 -22.29
CA GLU A 59 -0.42 -2.78 -23.54
C GLU A 59 -1.04 -1.46 -23.97
N ASP A 60 -2.26 -1.14 -23.51
CA ASP A 60 -2.90 0.14 -23.78
C ASP A 60 -2.25 1.31 -23.01
N PHE A 61 -1.40 1.01 -22.02
CA PHE A 61 -0.69 2.01 -21.23
C PHE A 61 0.69 2.29 -21.82
N HIS A 62 1.25 3.46 -21.49
CA HIS A 62 2.62 3.78 -21.85
C HIS A 62 3.58 2.70 -21.30
N PRO A 63 4.55 2.18 -22.09
CA PRO A 63 5.43 1.10 -21.66
C PRO A 63 6.17 1.36 -20.34
N LEU A 64 6.53 2.62 -20.09
CA LEU A 64 7.12 3.06 -18.82
C LEU A 64 6.28 2.71 -17.57
N SER A 65 4.94 2.70 -17.68
CA SER A 65 4.09 2.29 -16.56
C SER A 65 4.35 0.84 -16.18
N TRP A 66 4.44 -0.04 -17.17
CA TRP A 66 4.75 -1.44 -16.93
C TRP A 66 6.17 -1.60 -16.35
N GLU A 67 7.16 -0.92 -16.89
CA GLU A 67 8.53 -0.97 -16.37
C GLU A 67 8.63 -0.57 -14.90
N ILE A 68 7.99 0.55 -14.52
CA ILE A 68 7.99 0.99 -13.12
C ILE A 68 7.16 0.03 -12.25
N TYR A 69 6.02 -0.46 -12.77
CA TYR A 69 5.15 -1.42 -12.07
C TYR A 69 5.90 -2.69 -11.68
N GLN A 70 6.80 -3.19 -12.55
CA GLN A 70 7.63 -4.36 -12.24
C GLN A 70 8.47 -4.19 -10.97
N TRP A 71 9.03 -3.00 -10.75
CA TRP A 71 9.82 -2.71 -9.57
C TRP A 71 8.97 -2.33 -8.36
N SER A 72 7.89 -1.55 -8.57
CA SER A 72 7.05 -1.09 -7.47
C SER A 72 6.18 -2.19 -6.87
N HIS A 73 5.79 -3.20 -7.66
CA HIS A 73 4.95 -4.32 -7.22
C HIS A 73 5.73 -5.62 -6.99
N SER A 74 7.03 -5.51 -6.69
CA SER A 74 7.88 -6.64 -6.32
C SER A 74 8.09 -6.73 -4.81
N SER A 75 7.81 -7.91 -4.24
CA SER A 75 8.13 -8.22 -2.85
C SER A 75 9.64 -8.23 -2.58
N VAL A 76 10.45 -8.52 -3.60
CA VAL A 76 11.92 -8.46 -3.52
C VAL A 76 12.37 -7.02 -3.27
N THR A 77 11.82 -6.06 -4.01
CA THR A 77 12.07 -4.62 -3.79
C THR A 77 11.73 -4.22 -2.36
N VAL A 78 10.55 -4.62 -1.88
CA VAL A 78 10.11 -4.29 -0.51
C VAL A 78 11.02 -4.91 0.55
N ILE A 79 11.44 -6.17 0.38
CA ILE A 79 12.36 -6.84 1.30
C ILE A 79 13.70 -6.14 1.34
N ILE A 80 14.28 -5.79 0.19
CA ILE A 80 15.55 -5.06 0.11
C ILE A 80 15.43 -3.72 0.83
N CYS A 81 14.38 -2.94 0.51
CA CYS A 81 14.15 -1.65 1.13
C CYS A 81 13.92 -1.75 2.64
N PHE A 82 13.20 -2.77 3.11
CA PHE A 82 13.05 -3.08 4.53
C PHE A 82 14.40 -3.35 5.19
N LEU A 83 15.24 -4.22 4.61
CA LEU A 83 16.55 -4.56 5.15
C LEU A 83 17.48 -3.34 5.21
N LEU A 84 17.52 -2.52 4.16
CA LEU A 84 18.30 -1.29 4.12
C LEU A 84 17.81 -0.28 5.17
N THR A 85 16.49 -0.12 5.28
CA THR A 85 15.90 0.78 6.30
C THR A 85 16.21 0.29 7.70
N TRP A 86 16.06 -1.01 7.97
CA TRP A 86 16.39 -1.58 9.26
C TRP A 86 17.86 -1.40 9.60
N PHE A 87 18.77 -1.77 8.70
CA PHE A 87 20.20 -1.59 8.88
C PHE A 87 20.56 -0.13 9.20
N TYR A 88 19.99 0.81 8.44
CA TYR A 88 20.20 2.24 8.67
C TYR A 88 19.73 2.67 10.07
N LEU A 89 18.51 2.30 10.46
CA LEU A 89 17.93 2.67 11.76
C LEU A 89 18.67 2.02 12.94
N GLU A 90 19.18 0.80 12.77
CA GLU A 90 19.97 0.11 13.79
C GLU A 90 21.35 0.78 13.96
N ARG A 91 21.97 1.19 12.85
CA ARG A 91 23.33 1.75 12.86
C ARG A 91 23.37 3.22 13.28
N PHE A 92 22.42 4.02 12.81
CA PHE A 92 22.44 5.48 12.95
C PHE A 92 21.31 6.02 13.83
N GLY A 93 20.39 5.16 14.27
CA GLY A 93 19.20 5.56 15.00
C GLY A 93 18.13 6.17 14.09
N THR A 94 16.98 6.50 14.67
CA THR A 94 15.85 7.09 13.95
C THR A 94 16.06 8.58 13.70
N PRO A 95 16.11 9.06 12.44
CA PRO A 95 16.21 10.48 12.15
C PRO A 95 15.04 11.27 12.74
N LYS A 96 15.28 12.52 13.16
CA LYS A 96 14.25 13.41 13.72
C LYS A 96 13.06 13.62 12.78
N ILE A 97 13.26 13.56 11.46
CA ILE A 97 12.16 13.69 10.49
C ILE A 97 11.25 12.47 10.52
N LEU A 98 11.83 11.28 10.60
CA LEU A 98 11.10 10.01 10.61
C LEU A 98 10.42 9.78 11.97
N SER A 99 11.07 10.18 13.07
CA SER A 99 10.52 10.03 14.42
C SER A 99 9.18 10.75 14.61
N ARG A 100 8.92 11.81 13.84
CA ARG A 100 7.64 12.54 13.84
C ARG A 100 6.46 11.71 13.35
N PHE A 101 6.69 10.59 12.67
CA PHE A 101 5.62 9.72 12.18
C PHE A 101 5.27 8.59 13.15
N TYR A 102 6.14 8.26 14.12
CA TYR A 102 5.85 7.25 15.13
C TYR A 102 5.02 7.84 16.28
N ILE A 103 3.98 7.12 16.68
CA ILE A 103 3.12 7.48 17.81
C ILE A 103 3.66 6.87 19.11
N THR A 104 4.30 5.70 19.00
CA THR A 104 4.86 4.95 20.14
C THR A 104 6.33 4.67 19.92
N GLN A 105 7.12 4.63 21.00
CA GLN A 105 8.52 4.19 20.95
C GLN A 105 8.60 2.70 20.60
N MET A 106 9.52 2.35 19.69
CA MET A 106 9.67 1.01 19.12
C MET A 106 11.12 0.76 18.71
N SER A 107 11.53 -0.51 18.66
CA SER A 107 12.84 -0.90 18.13
C SER A 107 13.00 -0.54 16.65
N ALA A 108 14.24 -0.36 16.19
CA ALA A 108 14.57 -0.05 14.79
C ALA A 108 13.99 -1.08 13.81
N ARG A 109 14.06 -2.38 14.14
CA ARG A 109 13.44 -3.45 13.35
C ARG A 109 11.94 -3.26 13.16
N LYS A 110 11.22 -2.94 14.25
CA LYS A 110 9.77 -2.75 14.22
C LYS A 110 9.39 -1.47 13.47
N GLN A 111 10.19 -0.42 13.62
CA GLN A 111 10.05 0.81 12.84
C GLN A 111 10.17 0.54 11.33
N ALA A 112 11.25 -0.11 10.89
CA ALA A 112 11.46 -0.47 9.50
C ALA A 112 10.33 -1.35 8.96
N PHE A 113 9.93 -2.39 9.72
CA PHE A 113 8.84 -3.27 9.32
C PHE A 113 7.53 -2.49 9.08
N LEU A 114 7.16 -1.60 10.00
CA LEU A 114 5.91 -0.85 9.90
C LEU A 114 5.93 0.25 8.82
N ILE A 115 7.10 0.74 8.39
CA ILE A 115 7.20 1.63 7.21
C ILE A 115 6.80 0.89 5.94
N TRP A 116 7.31 -0.33 5.76
CA TRP A 116 7.17 -1.09 4.51
C TRP A 116 5.95 -2.00 4.49
N LEU A 117 5.33 -2.27 5.64
CA LEU A 117 4.14 -3.10 5.73
C LEU A 117 2.94 -2.61 4.87
N PRO A 118 2.60 -1.30 4.82
CA PRO A 118 1.56 -0.81 3.92
C PRO A 118 1.83 -1.08 2.44
N TRP A 119 3.07 -0.90 2.01
CA TRP A 119 3.50 -1.19 0.64
C TRP A 119 3.38 -2.68 0.34
N LEU A 120 3.89 -3.53 1.24
CA LEU A 120 3.75 -4.98 1.10
C LEU A 120 2.28 -5.41 1.04
N LEU A 121 1.40 -4.76 1.82
CA LEU A 121 -0.02 -5.07 1.85
C LEU A 121 -0.70 -4.71 0.52
N ASN A 122 -0.34 -3.60 -0.13
CA ASN A 122 -0.80 -3.27 -1.48
C ASN A 122 -0.44 -4.39 -2.48
N ILE A 123 0.83 -4.83 -2.51
CA ILE A 123 1.26 -5.95 -3.35
C ILE A 123 0.44 -7.21 -3.05
N ILE A 124 0.23 -7.56 -1.78
CA ILE A 124 -0.53 -8.75 -1.39
C ILE A 124 -1.98 -8.66 -1.87
N THR A 125 -2.62 -7.49 -1.77
CA THR A 125 -4.00 -7.29 -2.23
C THR A 125 -4.13 -7.33 -3.74
N ASP A 126 -3.07 -7.02 -4.47
CA ASP A 126 -3.05 -6.96 -5.93
C ASP A 126 -2.88 -8.33 -6.57
N ILE A 127 -2.16 -9.25 -5.93
CA ILE A 127 -1.97 -10.62 -6.46
C ILE A 127 -3.28 -11.26 -6.95
N PRO A 128 -4.36 -11.32 -6.15
CA PRO A 128 -5.64 -11.88 -6.60
C PRO A 128 -6.50 -10.88 -7.41
N SER A 129 -6.13 -9.59 -7.46
CA SER A 129 -6.99 -8.50 -7.95
C SER A 129 -6.56 -7.94 -9.33
N HIS A 130 -5.60 -8.61 -9.97
CA HIS A 130 -5.12 -8.32 -11.32
C HIS A 130 -5.16 -9.57 -12.20
N THR A 131 -5.57 -9.39 -13.46
CA THR A 131 -5.60 -10.48 -14.44
C THR A 131 -4.26 -10.57 -15.16
N ALA A 132 -4.00 -11.70 -15.82
CA ALA A 132 -2.82 -11.89 -16.68
C ALA A 132 -2.67 -10.82 -17.78
N GLN A 133 -3.78 -10.18 -18.19
CA GLN A 133 -3.81 -9.15 -19.24
C GLN A 133 -3.80 -7.72 -18.71
N PHE A 134 -4.02 -7.51 -17.41
CA PHE A 134 -4.19 -6.20 -16.81
C PHE A 134 -3.40 -6.05 -15.51
N PHE A 135 -2.15 -5.64 -15.69
CA PHE A 135 -1.13 -5.40 -14.65
C PHE A 135 -0.95 -6.60 -13.70
N PRO A 136 -0.64 -7.80 -14.21
CA PRO A 136 -0.40 -8.96 -13.36
C PRO A 136 0.79 -8.73 -12.41
N THR A 137 0.56 -8.89 -11.11
CA THR A 137 1.52 -8.51 -10.06
C THR A 137 2.82 -9.33 -10.12
N PRO A 138 3.97 -8.72 -10.43
CA PRO A 138 5.27 -9.40 -10.59
C PRO A 138 5.97 -9.57 -9.24
N VAL A 139 5.37 -10.40 -8.37
CA VAL A 139 5.75 -10.52 -6.94
C VAL A 139 7.23 -10.79 -6.71
N PHE A 140 7.89 -11.53 -7.61
CA PHE A 140 9.27 -11.96 -7.46
C PHE A 140 10.25 -11.29 -8.43
N HIS A 141 9.84 -10.24 -9.15
CA HIS A 141 10.74 -9.52 -10.05
C HIS A 141 11.95 -8.93 -9.30
N PRO A 142 13.19 -8.98 -9.82
CA PRO A 142 13.60 -9.52 -11.12
C PRO A 142 14.04 -11.00 -11.08
N ILE A 143 13.79 -11.70 -9.98
CA ILE A 143 14.27 -13.09 -9.76
C ILE A 143 13.42 -14.10 -10.53
N SER A 144 12.12 -13.81 -10.70
CA SER A 144 11.17 -14.68 -11.40
C SER A 144 10.05 -13.87 -12.04
N ASP A 145 9.57 -14.34 -13.18
CA ASP A 145 8.43 -13.79 -13.92
C ASP A 145 7.07 -14.34 -13.44
N TRP A 146 7.06 -15.11 -12.33
CA TRP A 146 5.82 -15.65 -11.77
C TRP A 146 4.84 -14.54 -11.42
N LYS A 147 3.60 -14.72 -11.89
CA LYS A 147 2.45 -13.86 -11.68
C LYS A 147 1.21 -14.73 -11.56
N PHE A 148 0.22 -14.28 -10.81
CA PHE A 148 -1.07 -14.96 -10.66
C PHE A 148 -2.11 -14.34 -11.61
N ASP A 149 -2.93 -15.18 -12.23
CA ASP A 149 -4.08 -14.73 -13.03
C ASP A 149 -5.30 -14.62 -12.11
N GLY A 150 -5.52 -13.42 -11.59
CA GLY A 150 -6.61 -13.09 -10.68
C GLY A 150 -7.83 -12.49 -11.37
N THR A 151 -8.59 -11.71 -10.62
CA THR A 151 -9.83 -11.06 -11.07
C THR A 151 -9.65 -9.55 -11.00
N ARG A 152 -10.13 -8.78 -11.97
CA ARG A 152 -9.96 -7.31 -11.95
C ARG A 152 -10.53 -6.69 -10.68
N TRP A 153 -9.85 -5.67 -10.16
CA TRP A 153 -10.37 -4.76 -9.12
C TRP A 153 -11.74 -4.13 -9.43
N SER A 154 -12.10 -3.98 -10.72
CA SER A 154 -13.40 -3.46 -11.17
C SER A 154 -14.55 -4.44 -10.99
N GLU A 155 -14.26 -5.74 -10.84
CA GLU A 155 -15.27 -6.78 -10.69
C GLU A 155 -16.11 -6.51 -9.43
N PRO A 156 -17.45 -6.42 -9.53
CA PRO A 156 -18.31 -6.07 -8.40
C PRO A 156 -18.10 -6.95 -7.17
N SER A 157 -17.88 -8.26 -7.36
CA SER A 157 -17.66 -9.18 -6.23
C SER A 157 -16.38 -8.87 -5.44
N VAL A 158 -15.27 -8.57 -6.12
CA VAL A 158 -14.02 -8.12 -5.50
C VAL A 158 -14.24 -6.76 -4.83
N TRP A 159 -14.89 -5.84 -5.53
CA TRP A 159 -15.11 -4.48 -5.07
C TRP A 159 -15.92 -4.41 -3.77
N PHE A 160 -17.10 -5.04 -3.75
CA PHE A 160 -18.00 -5.04 -2.60
C PHE A 160 -17.43 -5.84 -1.42
N THR A 161 -16.70 -6.93 -1.69
CA THR A 161 -16.04 -7.70 -0.65
C THR A 161 -14.98 -6.86 0.05
N ASN A 162 -14.07 -6.22 -0.69
CA ASN A 162 -13.05 -5.35 -0.12
C ASN A 162 -13.67 -4.18 0.66
N LEU A 163 -14.72 -3.53 0.11
CA LEU A 163 -15.43 -2.47 0.82
C LEU A 163 -16.03 -2.97 2.15
N GLY A 164 -16.72 -4.11 2.13
CA GLY A 164 -17.33 -4.69 3.32
C GLY A 164 -16.31 -4.99 4.41
N ILE A 165 -15.17 -5.59 4.04
CA ILE A 165 -14.10 -5.89 4.99
C ILE A 165 -13.51 -4.59 5.56
N LEU A 166 -13.22 -3.59 4.72
CA LEU A 166 -12.71 -2.29 5.17
C LEU A 166 -13.66 -1.61 6.16
N LEU A 167 -14.97 -1.61 5.86
CA LEU A 167 -15.98 -1.05 6.76
C LEU A 167 -16.00 -1.76 8.12
N ILE A 168 -15.91 -3.09 8.13
CA ILE A 168 -15.86 -3.88 9.36
C ILE A 168 -14.59 -3.56 10.15
N VAL A 169 -13.42 -3.59 9.51
CA VAL A 169 -12.13 -3.31 10.16
C VAL A 169 -12.13 -1.91 10.80
N TRP A 170 -12.59 -0.89 10.06
CA TRP A 170 -12.66 0.47 10.59
C TRP A 170 -13.70 0.63 11.70
N ALA A 171 -14.86 -0.02 11.58
CA ALA A 171 -15.86 -0.03 12.65
C ALA A 171 -15.30 -0.66 13.93
N LEU A 172 -14.57 -1.77 13.82
CA LEU A 172 -13.91 -2.42 14.96
C LEU A 172 -12.83 -1.55 15.58
N ILE A 173 -11.97 -0.91 14.77
CA ILE A 173 -10.95 0.04 15.26
C ILE A 173 -11.62 1.15 16.08
N ILE A 174 -12.63 1.82 15.52
CA ILE A 174 -13.35 2.92 16.19
C ILE A 174 -14.03 2.42 17.48
N TYR A 175 -14.64 1.24 17.44
CA TYR A 175 -15.28 0.64 18.61
C TYR A 175 -14.27 0.39 19.75
N ILE A 176 -13.12 -0.20 19.43
CA ILE A 176 -12.04 -0.50 20.39
C ILE A 176 -11.50 0.80 21.00
N GLU A 177 -11.26 1.84 20.19
CA GLU A 177 -10.80 3.14 20.69
C GLU A 177 -11.80 3.79 21.64
N LYS A 178 -13.10 3.76 21.31
CA LYS A 178 -14.16 4.28 22.19
C LYS A 178 -14.21 3.55 23.52
N ARG A 179 -14.02 2.21 23.53
CA ARG A 179 -13.98 1.41 24.76
C ARG A 179 -12.77 1.78 25.61
N LYS A 180 -11.56 1.82 25.04
CA LYS A 180 -10.34 2.23 25.74
C LYS A 180 -10.48 3.62 26.37
N LYS A 181 -11.06 4.57 25.65
CA LYS A 181 -11.30 5.93 26.18
C LYS A 181 -12.24 5.92 27.39
N LYS A 182 -13.34 5.15 27.34
CA LYS A 182 -14.27 5.00 28.46
C LYS A 182 -13.58 4.39 29.68
N ASP A 183 -12.77 3.35 29.48
CA ASP A 183 -12.05 2.68 30.57
C ASP A 183 -11.03 3.61 31.25
N ILE A 184 -10.33 4.45 30.48
CA ILE A 184 -9.40 5.46 31.00
C ILE A 184 -10.15 6.50 31.85
N ILE A 185 -11.30 6.99 31.38
CA ILE A 185 -12.12 7.97 32.11
C ILE A 185 -12.64 7.37 33.42
N GLN A 186 -13.11 6.13 33.40
CA GLN A 186 -13.60 5.45 34.61
C GLN A 186 -12.50 5.24 35.65
N LYS A 187 -11.27 4.95 35.22
CA LYS A 187 -10.12 4.83 36.13
C LYS A 187 -9.65 6.15 36.69
N ALA A 188 -9.77 7.25 35.95
CA ALA A 188 -9.37 8.59 36.42
C ALA A 188 -10.36 9.18 37.44
N ASN A 189 -11.61 8.71 37.45
CA ASN A 189 -12.67 9.15 38.37
C ASN A 189 -12.81 8.28 39.63
N LYS A 190 -11.93 7.28 39.81
CA LYS A 190 -11.82 6.46 41.03
C LYS A 190 -10.57 6.87 41.80
#